data_AF-A0A180FYE6-F1
#
_entry.id   AF-A0A180FYE6-F1
#
_cell.length_a   1.000
_cell.length_b   1.000
_cell.length_c   1.000
_cell.angle_alpha   90.00
_cell.angle_beta   90.00
_cell.angle_gamma   90.00
#
_symmetry.space_group_name_H-M   'P 1'
#
loop_
_entity.id
_entity.type
_entity.pdbx_description
1 polymer ?
#
loop_
_entity_poly.entity_id
_entity_poly.type
_entity_poly.pdbx_seq_one_letter_code
_entity_poly.pdbx_strand_id
1 'polypeptide(L)'
;MNLLEWKNVLTDNGLLPEYDDVLHGFQFGFDQGIPHHTLSDLECFTPENHASSEKARPKIEESILKELKAGRMFGPFSRDQMLQHFGFFRTNPLSAVVNSDGAIRPINDLSFPRNDPSVPSVNSFVDKSKFETTWDDFNCVSEFLLKRLAQSN
;
A
#
# COMPACT_ATOMS: atom_id res chain seq x y z
N MET A 1 15.03 7.63 -7.05
CA MET A 1 14.62 6.91 -8.27
C MET A 1 15.14 7.68 -9.48
N ASN A 2 15.74 7.03 -10.49
CA ASN A 2 16.23 7.71 -11.69
C ASN A 2 15.13 7.72 -12.77
N LEU A 3 14.29 8.75 -12.77
CA LEU A 3 13.14 8.87 -13.68
C LEU A 3 13.55 8.91 -15.16
N LEU A 4 14.71 9.50 -15.48
CA LEU A 4 15.17 9.62 -16.85
C LEU A 4 15.53 8.26 -17.45
N GLU A 5 16.27 7.45 -16.71
CA GLU A 5 16.62 6.09 -17.14
C GLU A 5 15.38 5.22 -17.33
N TRP A 6 14.42 5.29 -16.41
CA TRP A 6 13.14 4.59 -16.56
C TRP A 6 12.38 5.03 -17.82
N LYS A 7 12.32 6.33 -18.08
CA LYS A 7 11.66 6.87 -19.28
C LYS A 7 12.34 6.39 -20.56
N ASN A 8 13.67 6.40 -20.60
CA ASN A 8 14.44 5.93 -21.75
C ASN A 8 14.17 4.45 -22.00
N VAL A 9 14.31 3.60 -20.99
CA VAL A 9 14.09 2.15 -21.11
C VAL A 9 12.67 1.82 -21.57
N LEU A 10 11.64 2.45 -21.03
CA LEU A 10 10.26 2.22 -21.45
C LEU A 10 10.02 2.67 -22.90
N THR A 11 10.64 3.77 -23.33
CA THR A 11 10.55 4.29 -24.70
C THR A 11 11.25 3.35 -25.68
N ASP A 12 12.50 2.95 -25.39
CA ASP A 12 13.34 2.11 -26.23
C ASP A 12 12.74 0.71 -26.45
N ASN A 13 11.95 0.23 -25.49
CA ASN A 13 11.25 -1.06 -25.57
C ASN A 13 9.81 -0.93 -26.08
N GLY A 14 9.34 0.25 -26.47
CA GLY A 14 7.97 0.46 -26.97
C GLY A 14 6.87 0.17 -25.95
N LEU A 15 7.16 0.33 -24.65
CA LEU A 15 6.26 0.06 -23.53
C LEU A 15 5.41 1.28 -23.14
N LEU A 16 5.64 2.43 -23.76
CA LEU A 16 4.76 3.59 -23.64
C LEU A 16 3.71 3.58 -24.75
N PRO A 17 2.45 3.98 -24.47
CA PRO A 17 1.99 4.61 -23.23
C PRO A 17 1.53 3.64 -22.12
N GLU A 18 1.57 2.32 -22.34
CA GLU A 18 1.00 1.31 -21.44
C GLU A 18 1.50 1.42 -20.00
N TYR A 19 2.81 1.64 -19.80
CA TYR A 19 3.47 1.72 -18.48
C TYR A 19 3.81 3.17 -18.05
N ASP A 20 3.07 4.16 -18.54
CA ASP A 20 3.27 5.57 -18.14
C ASP A 20 2.97 5.81 -16.65
N ASP A 21 2.06 5.02 -16.09
CA ASP A 21 1.69 5.00 -14.67
C ASP A 21 2.89 4.71 -13.75
N VAL A 22 3.87 3.93 -14.20
CA VAL A 22 5.12 3.66 -13.46
C VAL A 22 5.94 4.94 -13.28
N LEU A 23 6.07 5.75 -14.35
CA LEU A 23 6.79 7.02 -14.31
C LEU A 23 6.06 8.02 -13.41
N HIS A 24 4.74 8.12 -13.57
CA HIS A 24 3.88 8.94 -12.72
C HIS A 24 4.00 8.52 -11.25
N GLY A 25 3.94 7.21 -10.98
CA GLY A 25 4.04 6.64 -9.64
C GLY A 25 5.37 6.91 -8.94
N PHE A 26 6.48 6.88 -9.67
CA PHE A 26 7.78 7.26 -9.10
C PHE A 26 7.91 8.75 -8.80
N GLN A 27 7.23 9.61 -9.54
CA GLN A 27 7.28 11.05 -9.34
C GLN A 27 6.32 11.54 -8.26
N PHE A 28 5.10 10.99 -8.23
CA PHE A 28 3.99 11.49 -7.42
C PHE A 28 3.47 10.50 -6.38
N GLY A 29 3.95 9.25 -6.40
CA GLY A 29 3.45 8.15 -5.58
C GLY A 29 2.46 7.27 -6.33
N PHE A 30 2.34 6.01 -5.89
CA PHE A 30 1.41 5.04 -6.46
C PHE A 30 0.05 5.13 -5.77
N ASP A 31 -1.01 5.18 -6.57
CA ASP A 31 -2.38 5.06 -6.09
C ASP A 31 -2.67 3.60 -5.73
N GLN A 32 -3.26 3.36 -4.55
CA GLN A 32 -3.67 2.02 -4.11
C GLN A 32 -5.02 1.57 -4.70
N GLY A 33 -5.61 2.39 -5.59
CA GLY A 33 -6.91 2.12 -6.18
C GLY A 33 -8.07 2.38 -5.23
N ILE A 34 -7.85 3.18 -4.17
CA ILE A 34 -8.90 3.56 -3.22
C ILE A 34 -9.51 4.87 -3.71
N PRO A 35 -10.77 4.87 -4.17
CA PRO A 35 -11.43 6.09 -4.60
C PRO A 35 -11.62 7.06 -3.43
N HIS A 36 -11.71 8.36 -3.75
CA HIS A 36 -12.21 9.34 -2.80
C HIS A 36 -13.61 8.94 -2.31
N HIS A 37 -13.79 8.87 -0.99
CA HIS A 37 -15.03 8.42 -0.37
C HIS A 37 -15.25 9.08 0.99
N THR A 38 -16.51 9.10 1.42
CA THR A 38 -16.94 9.50 2.77
C THR A 38 -17.80 8.40 3.37
N LEU A 39 -18.06 8.47 4.68
CA LEU A 39 -18.94 7.53 5.39
C LEU A 39 -20.18 8.27 5.89
N SER A 40 -21.09 8.56 4.98
CA SER A 40 -22.32 9.32 5.25
C SER A 40 -22.01 10.68 5.90
N ASP A 41 -22.65 11.02 7.03
CA ASP A 41 -22.51 12.29 7.74
C ASP A 41 -21.35 12.31 8.77
N LEU A 42 -20.50 11.27 8.80
CA LEU A 42 -19.36 11.23 9.72
C LEU A 42 -18.25 12.18 9.26
N GLU A 43 -17.74 13.03 10.17
CA GLU A 43 -16.55 13.85 9.93
C GLU A 43 -15.28 13.01 9.78
N CYS A 44 -15.17 11.93 10.55
CA CYS A 44 -14.09 10.97 10.44
C CYS A 44 -14.49 9.60 11.01
N PHE A 45 -13.76 8.56 10.62
CA PHE A 45 -13.90 7.22 11.19
C PHE A 45 -12.57 6.73 11.76
N THR A 46 -12.47 6.67 13.08
CA THR A 46 -11.23 6.31 13.79
C THR A 46 -11.50 5.21 14.82
N PRO A 47 -11.60 3.95 14.38
CA PRO A 47 -11.88 2.83 15.28
C PRO A 47 -10.69 2.53 16.20
N GLU A 48 -10.98 1.91 17.35
CA GLU A 48 -9.95 1.42 18.27
C GLU A 48 -9.09 0.32 17.63
N ASN A 49 -7.85 0.24 18.09
CA ASN A 49 -6.91 -0.81 17.68
C ASN A 49 -7.31 -2.19 18.20
N HIS A 50 -6.85 -3.24 17.53
CA HIS A 50 -7.02 -4.61 18.02
C HIS A 50 -6.18 -4.87 19.27
N ALA A 51 -6.66 -5.72 20.18
CA ALA A 51 -5.96 -6.02 21.43
C ALA A 51 -4.52 -6.56 21.26
N SER A 52 -4.20 -7.15 20.11
CA SER A 52 -2.86 -7.63 19.77
C SER A 52 -1.85 -6.50 19.62
N SER A 53 -2.23 -5.38 18.98
CA SER A 53 -1.34 -4.24 18.80
C SER A 53 -1.18 -3.45 20.09
N GLU A 54 -2.20 -3.36 20.93
CA GLU A 54 -2.10 -2.71 22.24
C GLU A 54 -1.05 -3.38 23.14
N LYS A 55 -0.99 -4.72 23.15
CA LYS A 55 0.05 -5.47 23.86
C LYS A 55 1.46 -5.23 23.31
N ALA A 56 1.56 -4.83 22.04
CA ALA A 56 2.82 -4.59 21.34
C ALA A 56 3.13 -3.10 21.13
N ARG A 57 2.32 -2.20 21.70
CA ARG A 57 2.36 -0.75 21.47
C ARG A 57 3.77 -0.15 21.53
N PRO A 58 4.61 -0.43 22.56
CA PRO A 58 5.94 0.16 22.62
C PRO A 58 6.83 -0.18 21.42
N LYS A 59 6.77 -1.42 20.91
CA LYS A 59 7.56 -1.82 19.74
C LYS A 59 7.01 -1.26 18.44
N ILE A 60 5.69 -1.09 18.34
CA ILE A 60 5.04 -0.46 17.19
C ILE A 60 5.44 1.02 17.12
N GLU A 61 5.37 1.74 18.23
CA GLU A 61 5.78 3.14 18.32
C GLU A 61 7.27 3.31 17.97
N GLU A 62 8.14 2.44 18.49
CA GLU A 62 9.57 2.42 18.12
C GLU A 62 9.77 2.23 16.61
N SER A 63 9.03 1.28 16.00
CA SER A 63 9.09 1.05 14.56
C SER A 63 8.64 2.28 13.77
N ILE A 64 7.54 2.92 14.16
CA ILE A 64 7.02 4.14 13.50
C ILE A 64 8.04 5.28 13.61
N LEU A 65 8.65 5.49 14.79
CA LEU A 65 9.68 6.51 14.99
C LEU A 65 10.90 6.27 14.09
N LYS A 66 11.29 5.01 13.88
CA LYS A 66 12.38 4.66 12.95
C LYS A 66 12.04 5.02 11.50
N GLU A 67 10.80 4.78 11.07
CA GLU A 67 10.33 5.15 9.72
C GLU A 67 10.23 6.67 9.55
N LEU A 68 9.76 7.40 10.56
CA LEU A 68 9.75 8.87 10.59
C LEU A 68 11.17 9.44 10.49
N LYS A 69 12.10 8.94 11.30
CA LYS A 69 13.52 9.35 11.26
C LYS A 69 14.17 9.08 9.90
N ALA A 70 13.73 8.03 9.21
CA ALA A 70 14.21 7.70 7.88
C ALA A 70 13.49 8.46 6.75
N GLY A 71 12.52 9.33 7.06
CA GLY A 71 11.74 10.07 6.06
C GLY A 71 10.84 9.20 5.20
N ARG A 72 10.50 7.98 5.66
CA ARG A 72 9.63 7.03 4.94
C ARG A 72 8.16 7.13 5.34
N MET A 73 7.87 7.86 6.42
CA MET A 73 6.52 8.19 6.88
C MET A 73 6.43 9.67 7.21
N PHE A 74 5.20 10.20 7.19
CA PHE A 74 4.88 11.55 7.64
C PHE A 74 3.88 11.52 8.80
N GLY A 75 3.93 12.55 9.65
CA GLY A 75 3.11 12.65 10.86
C GLY A 75 3.92 12.42 12.15
N PRO A 76 3.27 11.99 13.25
CA PRO A 76 1.83 11.82 13.39
C PRO A 76 1.07 13.14 13.22
N PHE A 77 -0.12 13.08 12.62
CA PHE A 77 -1.00 14.24 12.46
C PHE A 77 -2.10 14.24 13.51
N SER A 78 -2.50 15.42 13.98
CA SER A 78 -3.68 15.55 14.81
C SER A 78 -4.96 15.37 13.99
N ARG A 79 -6.07 15.05 14.68
CA ARG A 79 -7.40 14.99 14.05
C ARG A 79 -7.73 16.29 13.31
N ASP A 80 -7.47 17.44 13.93
CA ASP A 80 -7.77 18.75 13.34
C ASP A 80 -6.96 19.02 12.08
N GLN A 81 -5.67 18.65 12.06
CA GLN A 81 -4.84 18.76 10.86
C GLN A 81 -5.40 17.93 9.71
N MET A 82 -5.85 16.70 10.01
CA MET A 82 -6.44 15.81 9.00
C MET A 82 -7.78 16.32 8.50
N LEU A 83 -8.67 16.77 9.39
CA LEU A 83 -9.96 17.36 9.00
C LEU A 83 -9.78 18.64 8.20
N GLN A 84 -8.87 19.53 8.60
CA GLN A 84 -8.60 20.76 7.86
C GLN A 84 -8.06 20.48 6.46
N HIS A 85 -7.22 19.47 6.29
CA HIS A 85 -6.58 19.17 5.01
C HIS A 85 -7.48 18.36 4.07
N PHE A 86 -8.22 17.36 4.59
CA PHE A 86 -8.97 16.40 3.77
C PHE A 86 -10.49 16.56 3.86
N GLY A 87 -11.02 17.32 4.83
CA GLY A 87 -12.45 17.43 5.14
C GLY A 87 -12.99 16.19 5.86
N PHE A 88 -12.75 15.01 5.28
CA PHE A 88 -13.02 13.71 5.88
C PHE A 88 -11.74 12.86 5.88
N PHE A 89 -11.53 12.09 6.95
CA PHE A 89 -10.50 11.05 6.95
C PHE A 89 -10.95 9.82 7.75
N ARG A 90 -10.29 8.69 7.50
CA ARG A 90 -10.45 7.49 8.29
C ARG A 90 -9.10 6.88 8.65
N THR A 91 -9.07 6.17 9.78
CA THR A 91 -8.00 5.24 10.12
C THR A 91 -8.55 3.81 10.05
N ASN A 92 -7.65 2.82 10.09
CA ASN A 92 -8.06 1.44 10.32
C ASN A 92 -7.32 0.90 11.55
N PRO A 93 -7.88 -0.10 12.25
CA PRO A 93 -7.26 -0.68 13.42
C PRO A 93 -5.90 -1.28 13.09
N LEU A 94 -4.93 -1.09 13.97
CA LEU A 94 -3.69 -1.87 13.95
C LEU A 94 -3.90 -3.20 14.67
N SER A 95 -3.37 -4.26 14.08
CA SER A 95 -3.05 -5.54 14.74
C SER A 95 -1.54 -5.69 14.85
N ALA A 96 -1.06 -6.66 15.62
CA ALA A 96 0.37 -7.02 15.65
C ALA A 96 0.57 -8.52 15.45
N VAL A 97 1.62 -8.86 14.69
CA VAL A 97 2.09 -10.24 14.50
C VAL A 97 3.58 -10.34 14.75
N VAL A 98 4.03 -11.53 15.13
CA VAL A 98 5.44 -11.88 15.23
C VAL A 98 5.83 -12.65 13.97
N ASN A 99 6.83 -12.15 13.26
CA ASN A 99 7.38 -12.83 12.08
C ASN A 99 8.30 -14.00 12.46
N SER A 100 8.73 -14.78 11.46
CA SER A 100 9.70 -15.87 11.62
C SER A 100 11.07 -15.41 12.17
N ASP A 101 11.45 -14.15 11.95
CA ASP A 101 12.66 -13.52 12.49
C ASP A 101 12.48 -12.99 13.93
N GLY A 102 11.30 -13.16 14.52
CA GLY A 102 10.95 -12.66 15.85
C GLY A 102 10.60 -11.17 15.90
N ALA A 103 10.66 -10.46 14.78
CA ALA A 103 10.27 -9.06 14.72
C ALA A 103 8.75 -8.90 14.84
N ILE A 104 8.31 -7.89 15.58
CA ILE A 104 6.90 -7.51 15.62
C ILE A 104 6.60 -6.60 14.44
N ARG A 105 5.55 -6.91 13.67
CA ARG A 105 5.04 -6.02 12.64
C ARG A 105 3.61 -5.58 12.95
N PRO A 106 3.32 -4.26 12.92
CA PRO A 106 1.95 -3.80 12.88
C PRO A 106 1.31 -4.21 11.53
N ILE A 107 0.05 -4.62 11.59
CA ILE A 107 -0.79 -4.90 10.42
C ILE A 107 -1.91 -3.88 10.42
N ASN A 108 -2.06 -3.15 9.31
CA ASN A 108 -3.18 -2.25 9.07
C ASN A 108 -4.39 -3.06 8.58
N ASP A 109 -5.45 -3.16 9.38
CA ASP A 109 -6.63 -3.97 9.03
C ASP A 109 -7.57 -3.25 8.06
N LEU A 110 -7.23 -3.27 6.77
CA LEU A 110 -8.03 -2.66 5.70
C LEU A 110 -9.38 -3.37 5.47
N SER A 111 -9.62 -4.51 6.11
CA SER A 111 -10.87 -5.25 6.05
C SER A 111 -11.82 -4.92 7.20
N PHE A 112 -11.48 -3.97 8.07
CA PHE A 112 -12.34 -3.50 9.15
C PHE A 112 -13.25 -2.33 8.71
N PRO A 113 -14.52 -2.28 9.18
CA PRO A 113 -15.25 -3.37 9.82
C PRO A 113 -15.65 -4.44 8.81
N ARG A 114 -15.78 -5.69 9.27
CA ARG A 114 -16.21 -6.79 8.41
C ARG A 114 -17.73 -6.86 8.36
N ASN A 115 -18.28 -6.92 7.16
CA ASN A 115 -19.72 -7.12 6.91
C ASN A 115 -20.62 -6.05 7.54
N ASP A 116 -20.15 -4.80 7.62
CA ASP A 116 -20.96 -3.67 8.05
C ASP A 116 -21.48 -2.90 6.82
N PRO A 117 -22.79 -2.93 6.53
CA PRO A 117 -23.35 -2.21 5.39
C PRO A 117 -23.31 -0.69 5.52
N SER A 118 -23.19 -0.17 6.75
CA SER A 118 -23.13 1.27 7.02
C SER A 118 -21.72 1.84 6.88
N VAL A 119 -20.70 0.99 7.08
CA VAL A 119 -19.29 1.37 6.98
C VAL A 119 -18.54 0.34 6.13
N PRO A 120 -18.44 0.57 4.81
CA PRO A 120 -17.64 -0.28 3.95
C PRO A 120 -16.17 -0.30 4.41
N SER A 121 -15.55 -1.48 4.39
CA SER A 121 -14.11 -1.63 4.61
C SER A 121 -13.31 -0.94 3.51
N VAL A 122 -12.06 -0.56 3.77
CA VAL A 122 -11.21 0.03 2.72
C VAL A 122 -11.04 -0.95 1.55
N ASN A 123 -10.81 -2.22 1.86
CA ASN A 123 -10.64 -3.27 0.85
C ASN A 123 -11.89 -3.50 -0.02
N SER A 124 -13.10 -3.11 0.42
CA SER A 124 -14.29 -3.25 -0.43
C SER A 124 -14.38 -2.21 -1.54
N PHE A 125 -13.56 -1.15 -1.51
CA PHE A 125 -13.50 -0.19 -2.60
C PHE A 125 -12.51 -0.59 -3.71
N VAL A 126 -11.62 -1.53 -3.42
CA VAL A 126 -10.60 -1.98 -4.38
C VAL A 126 -11.21 -3.02 -5.31
N ASP A 127 -11.27 -2.69 -6.60
CA ASP A 127 -11.65 -3.65 -7.64
C ASP A 127 -10.50 -4.62 -7.93
N LYS A 128 -10.59 -5.82 -7.38
CA LYS A 128 -9.55 -6.85 -7.50
C LYS A 128 -9.28 -7.26 -8.95
N SER A 129 -10.24 -7.10 -9.86
CA SER A 129 -10.03 -7.45 -11.28
C SER A 129 -9.03 -6.52 -11.98
N LYS A 130 -8.75 -5.35 -11.41
CA LYS A 130 -7.73 -4.42 -11.91
C LYS A 130 -6.31 -4.73 -11.42
N PHE A 131 -6.19 -5.69 -10.50
CA PHE A 131 -4.92 -6.08 -9.87
C PHE A 131 -4.66 -7.58 -10.04
N GLU A 132 -4.99 -8.10 -11.22
CA GLU A 132 -4.65 -9.48 -11.57
C GLU A 132 -3.13 -9.64 -11.51
N THR A 133 -2.69 -10.43 -10.54
CA THR A 133 -1.29 -10.85 -10.45
C THR A 133 -1.20 -12.21 -11.09
N THR A 134 -0.44 -12.31 -12.19
CA THR A 134 -0.06 -13.60 -12.73
C THR A 134 1.02 -14.20 -11.82
N TRP A 135 0.73 -15.36 -11.26
CA TRP A 135 1.71 -16.14 -10.52
C TRP A 135 2.21 -17.24 -11.45
N ASP A 136 3.43 -17.10 -11.92
CA ASP A 136 4.13 -18.17 -12.63
C ASP A 136 4.91 -19.02 -11.62
N ASP A 137 4.94 -20.32 -11.86
CA ASP A 137 5.77 -21.22 -11.08
C ASP A 137 7.24 -21.16 -11.52
N PHE A 138 8.12 -21.76 -10.72
CA PHE A 138 9.57 -21.78 -10.99
C PHE A 138 9.88 -22.34 -12.38
N ASN A 139 9.15 -23.35 -12.85
CA ASN A 139 9.42 -23.98 -14.14
C ASN A 139 9.04 -23.04 -15.29
N CYS A 140 7.86 -22.40 -15.20
CA CYS A 140 7.38 -21.44 -16.19
C CYS A 140 8.38 -20.28 -16.36
N VAL A 141 8.80 -19.66 -15.24
CA VAL A 141 9.77 -18.55 -15.28
C VAL A 141 11.14 -19.03 -15.79
N SER A 142 11.61 -20.19 -15.34
CA SER A 142 12.91 -20.73 -15.77
C SER A 142 12.95 -21.02 -17.26
N GLU A 143 11.89 -21.61 -17.81
CA GLU A 143 11.79 -21.86 -19.25
C GLU A 143 11.76 -20.56 -20.08
N PHE A 144 11.01 -19.55 -19.63
CA PHE A 144 10.96 -18.24 -20.30
C PHE A 144 12.36 -17.61 -20.40
N LEU A 145 13.12 -17.62 -19.30
CA LEU A 145 14.47 -17.07 -19.25
C LEU A 145 15.45 -17.86 -20.14
N LEU A 146 15.40 -19.19 -20.11
CA LEU A 146 16.24 -20.04 -20.96
C LEU A 146 15.98 -19.81 -22.46
N LYS A 147 14.72 -19.62 -22.86
CA LYS A 147 14.35 -19.34 -24.26
C LYS A 147 14.88 -17.98 -24.73
N ARG A 148 14.85 -16.94 -23.89
CA ARG A 148 15.41 -15.61 -24.20
C ARG A 148 16.94 -15.65 -24.38
N LEU A 149 17.66 -16.41 -23.55
CA LEU A 149 19.11 -16.57 -23.67
C LEU A 149 19.52 -17.30 -24.95
N ALA A 150 18.74 -18.28 -25.38
CA ALA A 150 19.00 -19.03 -26.61
C ALA A 150 18.79 -18.20 -27.89
N GLN A 151 17.95 -17.16 -27.85
CA GLN A 151 17.67 -16.26 -28.98
C GLN A 151 18.65 -15.08 -29.11
N SER A 152 19.56 -14.94 -28.14
CA SER A 152 20.54 -13.84 -28.07
C SER A 152 21.94 -14.24 -28.56
N ASN A 153 22.09 -15.47 -29.06
CA ASN A 153 23.28 -16.02 -29.73
C ASN A 153 23.02 -16.23 -31.21
#